data_AF-X1LAC1-F1
#
_entry.id   AF-X1LAC1-F1
#
_cell.length_a   1.000
_cell.length_b   1.000
_cell.length_c   1.000
_cell.angle_alpha   90.00
_cell.angle_beta   90.00
_cell.angle_gamma   90.00
#
_symmetry.space_group_name_H-M   'P 1'
#
loop_
_entity.id
_entity.type
_entity.pdbx_description
1 polymer ?
#
loop_
_entity_poly.entity_id
_entity_poly.type
_entity_poly.pdbx_seq_one_letter_code
_entity_poly.pdbx_strand_id
1 'polypeptide(L)' 'MMKKIGEIEVTDQSKLVLTIGEYKDQGERIDLRLYVKSREGDSYIPTKKGVFFSSEWLPHFIEMVDKLKEV' A
#
# COMPACT_ATOMS: atom_id res chain seq x y z
N MET A 1 4.97 14.04 0.81
CA MET A 1 5.65 12.94 0.07
C MET A 1 5.30 11.64 0.78
N MET A 2 4.95 10.57 0.05
CA MET A 2 4.61 9.29 0.68
C MET A 2 5.87 8.59 1.18
N LYS A 3 5.88 8.18 2.45
CA LYS A 3 6.93 7.41 3.10
C LYS A 3 6.57 5.94 3.07
N LYS A 4 7.49 5.08 2.62
CA LYS A 4 7.35 3.62 2.73
C LYS A 4 7.47 3.19 4.19
N ILE A 5 6.50 2.42 4.68
CA ILE A 5 6.50 1.82 6.02
C ILE A 5 6.95 0.35 5.94
N GLY A 6 6.53 -0.37 4.90
CA GLY A 6 6.86 -1.78 4.74
C GLY A 6 6.56 -2.28 3.34
N GLU A 7 7.06 -3.47 3.05
CA GLU A 7 6.77 -4.21 1.82
C GLU A 7 6.79 -5.71 2.05
N ILE A 8 6.04 -6.45 1.23
CA ILE A 8 5.95 -7.90 1.25
C ILE A 8 6.07 -8.39 -0.19
N GLU A 9 6.99 -9.32 -0.44
CA GLU A 9 7.08 -10.00 -1.73
C GLU A 9 5.85 -10.88 -1.95
N VAL A 10 5.18 -10.73 -3.09
CA VAL A 10 4.03 -11.54 -3.48
C VAL A 10 4.48 -12.61 -4.48
N THR A 11 5.35 -12.21 -5.41
CA THR A 11 6.04 -13.09 -6.37
C THR A 11 7.41 -12.50 -6.70
N ASP A 12 8.24 -13.23 -7.43
CA ASP A 12 9.53 -12.72 -7.95
C ASP A 12 9.39 -11.44 -8.81
N GLN A 13 8.19 -11.17 -9.32
CA GLN A 13 7.90 -10.04 -10.21
C GLN A 13 7.01 -8.97 -9.54
N SER A 14 6.57 -9.17 -8.30
CA SER A 14 5.64 -8.24 -7.66
C SER A 14 5.75 -8.20 -6.13
N LYS A 15 5.46 -7.02 -5.57
CA LYS A 15 5.43 -6.80 -4.13
C LYS A 15 4.28 -5.90 -3.74
N LEU A 16 3.72 -6.10 -2.54
CA LEU A 16 2.85 -5.13 -1.90
C LEU A 16 3.70 -4.13 -1.15
N VAL A 17 3.38 -2.85 -1.28
CA VAL A 17 4.08 -1.76 -0.59
C VAL A 17 3.06 -0.97 0.20
N LEU A 18 3.35 -0.79 1.49
CA LEU A 18 2.58 0.06 2.40
C LEU A 18 3.30 1.40 2.54
N THR A 19 2.59 2.49 2.29
CA THR A 19 3.09 3.85 2.45
C THR A 19 2.11 4.74 3.22
N ILE A 20 2.63 5.75 3.91
CA ILE A 20 1.87 6.80 4.59
C ILE A 20 2.43 8.17 4.22
N GLY A 21 1.57 9.17 4.12
CA GLY A 21 2.03 10.56 4.08
C GLY A 21 0.97 11.53 3.58
N GLU A 22 1.30 12.82 3.61
CA GLU A 22 0.43 13.87 3.10
C GLU A 22 0.30 13.81 1.57
N TYR A 23 -0.94 13.85 1.10
CA TYR A 23 -1.30 13.89 -0.30
C TYR A 23 -2.03 15.20 -0.64
N LYS A 24 -1.28 16.16 -1.20
CA LYS A 24 -1.81 17.47 -1.63
C LYS A 24 -2.64 18.14 -0.51
N ASP A 25 -3.88 18.50 -0.82
CA ASP A 25 -4.89 19.13 0.03
C ASP A 25 -5.76 18.12 0.80
N GLN A 26 -5.50 16.82 0.63
CA GLN A 26 -6.34 15.74 1.14
C GLN A 26 -5.86 15.18 2.50
N GLY A 27 -4.89 15.83 3.14
CA GLY A 27 -4.32 15.41 4.42
C GLY A 27 -3.46 14.14 4.32
N GLU A 28 -3.27 13.48 5.46
CA GLU A 28 -2.50 12.25 5.56
C GLU A 28 -3.29 11.04 5.01
N ARG A 29 -2.60 10.22 4.23
CA ARG A 29 -3.17 9.08 3.51
C ARG A 29 -2.38 7.81 3.75
N ILE A 30 -3.09 6.69 3.73
CA ILE A 30 -2.54 5.33 3.71
C ILE A 30 -2.69 4.78 2.29
N ASP A 31 -1.62 4.22 1.72
CA ASP A 31 -1.63 3.49 0.45
C ASP A 31 -1.06 2.09 0.66
N LEU A 32 -1.85 1.05 0.37
CA LEU A 32 -1.40 -0.32 0.25
C LEU A 32 -1.60 -0.77 -1.19
N ARG A 33 -0.50 -0.92 -1.93
CA ARG A 33 -0.54 -1.05 -3.39
C ARG A 33 0.39 -2.12 -3.90
N LEU A 34 -0.04 -2.82 -4.95
CA LEU A 34 0.78 -3.77 -5.68
C LEU A 34 1.73 -3.01 -6.62
N TYR A 35 3.00 -3.34 -6.52
CA TYR A 35 4.06 -2.92 -7.41
C TYR A 35 4.52 -4.10 -8.25
N VAL A 36 4.89 -3.85 -9.50
CA VAL A 36 5.43 -4.87 -10.41
C VAL A 36 6.80 -4.45 -10.91
N LYS A 37 7.66 -5.44 -11.19
CA LYS A 37 8.98 -5.19 -11.76
C LYS A 37 8.82 -4.49 -13.11
N SER A 38 9.58 -3.42 -13.30
CA SER A 38 9.68 -2.72 -14.58
C SER A 38 10.28 -3.66 -15.62
N ARG A 39 9.87 -3.48 -16.88
CA ARG A 39 10.53 -4.14 -18.01
C ARG A 39 11.90 -3.52 -18.32
N GLU A 40 12.10 -2.29 -17.89
CA GLU A 40 13.31 -1.51 -18.07
C GLU A 40 14.02 -1.40 -16.70
N GLY A 41 14.91 -2.37 -16.43
CA GLY A 41 15.76 -2.40 -15.24
C GLY A 41 15.14 -3.05 -13.99
N ASP A 42 15.86 -2.97 -12.87
CA ASP A 42 15.48 -3.59 -11.59
C ASP A 42 14.58 -2.72 -10.70
N SER A 43 13.86 -1.77 -11.30
CA SER A 43 12.93 -0.91 -10.57
C SER A 43 11.55 -1.55 -10.46
N TYR A 44 10.80 -1.20 -9.42
CA TYR A 44 9.40 -1.61 -9.26
C TYR A 44 8.50 -0.38 -9.41
N ILE A 45 7.42 -0.51 -10.19
CA ILE A 45 6.47 0.57 -10.45
C ILE A 45 5.10 0.26 -9.81
N PRO A 46 4.42 1.27 -9.24
CA PRO A 46 3.09 1.10 -8.67
C PRO A 46 2.06 0.76 -9.75
N THR A 47 1.13 -0.14 -9.44
CA THR A 47 -0.01 -0.45 -10.30
C THR A 47 -1.28 0.25 -9.83
N LYS A 48 -2.35 0.18 -10.63
CA LYS A 48 -3.69 0.62 -10.19
C LYS A 48 -4.31 -0.29 -9.14
N LYS A 49 -3.73 -1.48 -8.87
CA LYS A 49 -4.24 -2.43 -7.88
C LYS A 49 -3.75 -2.04 -6.48
N GLY A 50 -4.63 -1.47 -5.68
CA GLY A 50 -4.31 -1.07 -4.30
C GLY A 50 -5.49 -0.34 -3.67
N VAL A 51 -5.37 -0.07 -2.38
CA VAL A 51 -6.32 0.72 -1.60
C VAL A 51 -5.63 1.98 -1.10
N PHE A 52 -6.29 3.12 -1.27
CA PHE A 52 -5.80 4.44 -0.90
C PHE A 52 -6.90 5.19 -0.15
N PHE A 53 -6.64 5.55 1.11
CA PHE A 53 -7.68 6.09 1.99
C PHE A 53 -7.12 7.09 3.03
N SER A 54 -8.01 7.89 3.63
CA SER A 54 -7.68 8.85 4.71
C SER A 54 -7.14 8.10 5.93
N SER A 55 -6.06 8.58 6.57
CA SER A 55 -5.54 7.91 7.77
C SER A 55 -6.54 7.83 8.93
N GLU A 56 -7.58 8.66 8.93
CA GLU A 56 -8.72 8.58 9.85
C GLU A 56 -9.46 7.22 9.81
N TRP A 57 -9.43 6.53 8.67
CA TRP A 57 -10.08 5.23 8.50
C TRP A 57 -9.19 4.05 8.93
N LEU A 58 -7.93 4.29 9.30
CA LEU A 58 -6.97 3.25 9.66
C LEU A 58 -7.48 2.33 10.78
N PRO A 59 -8.09 2.81 11.88
CA PRO A 59 -8.61 1.94 12.94
C PRO A 59 -9.67 0.96 12.40
N HIS A 60 -10.59 1.44 11.57
CA HIS A 60 -11.64 0.61 10.97
C HIS A 60 -11.10 -0.38 9.95
N PHE A 61 -10.08 0.03 9.16
CA PHE A 61 -9.42 -0.88 8.23
C PHE A 61 -8.75 -2.05 8.97
N ILE A 62 -8.04 -1.77 10.07
CA ILE A 62 -7.40 -2.80 10.90
C ILE A 62 -8.46 -3.73 11.49
N GLU A 63 -9.54 -3.19 12.07
CA GLU A 63 -10.65 -4.00 12.61
C GLU A 63 -11.20 -4.97 11.56
N MET A 64 -11.37 -4.52 10.31
CA MET A 64 -11.86 -5.37 9.22
C MET A 64 -10.86 -6.45 8.80
N VAL A 65 -9.57 -6.13 8.74
CA VAL A 65 -8.52 -7.11 8.41
C VAL A 65 -8.36 -8.14 9.53
N ASP A 66 -8.50 -7.73 10.79
CA ASP A 66 -8.38 -8.63 11.94
C ASP A 66 -9.43 -9.75 11.93
N LYS A 67 -10.63 -9.50 11.38
CA LYS A 67 -11.66 -10.54 11.19
C LYS A 67 -11.21 -11.69 10.29
N LEU A 68 -10.23 -11.45 9.40
CA LEU A 68 -9.67 -12.51 8.56
C LEU A 68 -8.83 -13.52 9.34
N LYS A 69 -8.44 -13.23 10.59
CA LYS A 69 -7.70 -14.18 11.45
C LYS A 69 -8.58 -15.30 11.99
N GLU A 70 -9.90 -15.14 11.91
CA GLU A 70 -10.90 -16.10 12.37
C GLU A 70 -11.42 -17.02 11.24
N VAL A 71 -10.90 -16.84 10.03
CA VAL A 71 -11.20 -17.67 8.84
C VAL A 71 -10.18 -18.79 8.73
#